data_AF-A0AB73R6W2-F1
#
_entry.id   AF-A0AB73R6W2-F1
#
_cell.length_a   1.000
_cell.length_b   1.000
_cell.length_c   1.000
_cell.angle_alpha   90.00
_cell.angle_beta   90.00
_cell.angle_gamma   90.00
#
_symmetry.space_group_name_H-M   'P 1'
#
loop_
_entity.id
_entity.type
_entity.pdbx_description
1 polymer ?
#
loop_
_entity_poly.entity_id
_entity_poly.type
_entity_poly.pdbx_seq_one_letter_code
_entity_poly.pdbx_strand_id
1 'polypeptide(L)'
;MHTVWKGALSLGLLNIGIKLYSVVEETDIKFLSLHKECLTPNLPSNENYPIQKQELTAAINLIHHLTNPFEQEMYTDEYAEALTELIENKIEQQEKTETISPAPNIINIMETLQASIEQAKIKRENKKEQEAQ
;
A
#
# COMPACT_ATOMS: atom_id res chain seq x y z
N MET A 1 12.00 -35.86 20.74
CA MET A 1 12.37 -36.60 19.52
C MET A 1 12.39 -38.10 19.78
N HIS A 2 11.40 -38.83 19.26
CA HIS A 2 11.38 -40.30 19.34
C HIS A 2 12.09 -40.89 18.11
N THR A 3 12.79 -42.02 18.28
CA THR A 3 13.41 -42.71 17.14
C THR A 3 12.33 -43.37 16.31
N VAL A 4 12.35 -43.13 15.01
CA VAL A 4 11.40 -43.76 14.07
C VAL A 4 11.76 -45.22 13.86
N TRP A 5 13.05 -45.52 13.81
CA TRP A 5 13.53 -46.88 13.59
C TRP A 5 14.89 -47.12 14.24
N LYS A 6 15.08 -48.31 14.80
CA LYS A 6 16.35 -48.79 15.35
C LYS A 6 16.67 -50.12 14.70
N GLY A 7 17.86 -50.23 14.12
CA GLY A 7 18.33 -51.45 13.49
C GLY A 7 19.84 -51.51 13.43
N ALA A 8 20.38 -52.47 12.69
CA ALA A 8 21.81 -52.62 12.49
C ALA A 8 22.12 -52.75 10.99
N LEU A 9 23.14 -52.03 10.53
CA LEU A 9 23.63 -52.10 9.15
C LEU A 9 24.91 -52.93 9.14
N SER A 10 24.87 -54.03 8.40
CA SER A 10 26.02 -54.92 8.21
C SER A 10 26.81 -54.49 6.98
N LEU A 11 28.09 -54.13 7.17
CA LEU A 11 29.06 -53.85 6.11
C LEU A 11 30.13 -54.95 6.15
N GLY A 12 29.94 -56.00 5.34
CA GLY A 12 30.83 -57.16 5.34
C GLY A 12 30.83 -57.86 6.71
N LEU A 13 31.92 -57.73 7.46
CA LEU A 13 32.06 -58.27 8.83
C LEU A 13 31.80 -57.25 9.95
N LEU A 14 31.56 -55.98 9.62
CA LEU A 14 31.30 -54.94 10.62
C LEU A 14 29.80 -54.70 10.77
N ASN A 15 29.30 -54.76 12.00
CA ASN A 15 27.88 -54.57 12.31
C ASN A 15 27.70 -53.30 13.15
N ILE A 16 27.10 -52.25 12.58
CA ILE A 16 26.92 -50.95 13.24
C ILE A 16 25.43 -50.74 13.56
N GLY A 17 25.12 -50.48 14.83
CA GLY A 17 23.77 -50.10 15.23
C GLY A 17 23.43 -48.69 14.76
N ILE A 18 22.33 -48.54 14.03
CA ILE A 18 21.84 -47.25 13.52
C ILE A 18 20.51 -46.91 14.18
N LYS A 19 20.35 -45.64 14.54
CA LYS A 19 19.09 -45.05 15.00
C LYS A 19 18.69 -43.96 14.00
N LEU A 20 17.52 -44.10 13.39
CA LEU A 20 16.95 -43.10 12.48
C LEU A 20 16.02 -42.17 13.27
N TYR A 21 16.20 -40.87 13.04
CA TYR A 21 15.40 -39.80 13.63
C TYR A 21 14.69 -39.07 12.50
N SER A 22 13.38 -38.81 12.65
CA SER A 22 12.69 -37.92 11.72
C SER A 22 13.23 -36.50 11.93
N VAL A 23 13.61 -35.85 10.84
CA VAL A 23 14.01 -34.43 10.81
C VAL A 23 12.80 -33.55 10.45
N VAL A 24 11.73 -34.14 9.92
CA VAL A 24 10.50 -33.42 9.58
C VAL A 24 9.60 -33.43 10.82
N GLU A 25 9.44 -32.26 11.42
CA GLU A 25 8.40 -31.95 12.39
C GLU A 25 7.32 -31.14 11.67
N GLU A 26 6.06 -31.58 11.73
CA GLU A 26 4.93 -30.79 11.24
C GLU A 26 4.71 -29.63 12.20
N THR A 27 5.25 -28.46 11.85
CA THR A 27 4.95 -27.22 12.56
C THR A 27 3.86 -26.47 11.81
N ASP A 28 2.64 -26.49 12.36
CA ASP A 28 1.58 -25.58 11.92
C ASP A 28 2.02 -24.14 12.17
N ILE A 29 2.11 -23.34 11.10
CA ILE A 29 2.37 -21.91 11.20
C ILE A 29 1.12 -21.26 11.80
N LYS A 30 1.21 -20.83 13.05
CA LYS A 30 0.14 -20.09 13.72
C LYS A 30 0.21 -18.63 13.28
N PHE A 31 -0.79 -18.18 12.52
CA PHE A 31 -0.93 -16.76 12.18
C PHE A 31 -1.49 -16.01 13.39
N LEU A 32 -0.75 -15.03 13.90
CA LEU A 32 -1.29 -14.05 14.84
C LEU A 32 -2.14 -13.04 14.05
N SER A 33 -3.44 -13.27 14.00
CA SER A 33 -4.39 -12.34 13.39
C SER A 33 -4.62 -11.11 14.28
N LEU A 34 -4.91 -9.98 13.65
CA LEU A 34 -5.35 -8.78 14.36
C LEU A 34 -6.80 -8.92 14.79
N HIS A 35 -7.11 -8.47 16.01
CA HIS A 35 -8.48 -8.42 16.49
C HIS A 35 -9.26 -7.37 15.69
N LYS A 36 -10.43 -7.74 15.15
CA LYS A 36 -11.15 -6.93 14.14
C LYS A 36 -11.57 -5.54 14.64
N GLU A 37 -11.85 -5.44 15.94
CA GLU A 37 -12.40 -4.23 16.55
C GLU A 37 -11.32 -3.27 17.05
N CYS A 38 -10.23 -3.80 17.61
CA CYS A 38 -9.16 -3.00 18.21
C CYS A 38 -7.83 -3.02 17.43
N LEU A 39 -7.75 -3.78 16.33
CA LEU A 39 -6.58 -3.91 15.46
C LEU A 39 -5.29 -4.32 16.18
N THR A 40 -5.38 -4.84 17.41
CA THR A 40 -4.22 -5.33 18.15
C THR A 40 -3.95 -6.79 17.83
N PRO A 41 -2.68 -7.25 17.86
CA PRO A 41 -2.35 -8.65 17.70
C PRO A 41 -3.02 -9.52 18.78
N ASN A 42 -3.60 -10.65 18.38
CA ASN A 42 -4.12 -11.64 19.32
C ASN A 42 -2.96 -12.38 20.01
N LEU A 43 -2.44 -11.79 21.08
CA LEU A 43 -1.34 -12.34 21.87
C LEU A 43 -1.86 -13.44 22.81
N PRO A 44 -1.16 -14.57 22.93
CA PRO A 44 -1.51 -15.59 23.91
C PRO A 44 -1.42 -15.01 25.32
N SER A 45 -2.43 -15.31 26.15
CA SER A 45 -2.41 -14.95 27.57
C SER A 45 -1.18 -15.54 28.27
N ASN A 46 -0.59 -14.77 29.19
CA ASN A 46 0.60 -15.16 29.95
C ASN A 46 0.35 -16.24 31.03
N GLU A 47 -0.76 -16.99 30.94
CA GLU A 47 -1.17 -18.00 31.91
C GLU A 47 -0.15 -19.12 32.07
N ASN A 48 0.53 -19.51 30.97
CA ASN A 48 1.54 -20.57 30.98
C ASN A 48 2.93 -20.09 31.41
N TYR A 49 3.17 -18.79 31.52
CA TYR A 49 4.46 -18.22 31.93
C TYR A 49 4.25 -16.94 32.74
N PRO A 50 4.13 -17.05 34.08
CA PRO A 50 3.95 -15.88 34.92
C PRO A 50 5.22 -15.01 34.91
N ILE A 51 5.06 -13.74 34.53
CA ILE A 51 6.16 -12.78 34.44
C ILE A 51 6.70 -12.49 35.84
N GLN A 52 8.03 -12.59 36.01
CA GLN A 52 8.65 -12.34 37.30
C GLN A 52 8.93 -10.85 37.52
N LYS A 53 8.87 -10.40 38.78
CA LYS A 53 9.08 -8.98 39.15
C LYS A 53 10.47 -8.46 38.74
N GLN A 54 11.49 -9.32 38.77
CA GLN A 54 12.85 -8.95 38.40
C GLN A 54 12.96 -8.63 36.90
N GLU A 55 12.26 -9.40 36.05
CA GLU A 55 12.22 -9.18 34.60
C GLU A 55 11.54 -7.86 34.26
N LEU A 56 10.43 -7.55 34.94
CA LEU A 56 9.76 -6.25 34.79
C LEU A 56 10.68 -5.09 35.18
N THR A 57 11.38 -5.24 36.30
CA THR A 57 12.30 -4.20 36.78
C THR A 57 13.44 -3.96 35.77
N ALA A 58 14.00 -5.04 35.22
CA ALA A 58 15.04 -4.96 34.19
C ALA A 58 14.53 -4.27 32.92
N ALA A 59 13.33 -4.64 32.44
CA ALA A 59 12.71 -4.04 31.27
C ALA A 59 12.44 -2.54 31.45
N ILE A 60 11.91 -2.14 32.61
CA ILE A 60 11.65 -0.72 32.93
C ILE A 60 12.94 0.09 32.91
N ASN A 61 14.00 -0.42 33.53
CA ASN A 61 15.31 0.26 33.53
C ASN A 61 15.87 0.41 32.11
N LEU A 62 15.72 -0.61 31.27
CA LEU A 62 16.15 -0.54 29.87
C LEU A 62 15.38 0.54 29.10
N ILE A 63 14.05 0.61 29.28
CA ILE A 63 13.23 1.65 28.66
C ILE A 63 13.73 3.03 29.09
N HIS A 64 13.98 3.25 30.37
CA HIS A 64 14.51 4.53 30.84
C HIS A 64 15.85 4.91 30.22
N HIS A 65 16.74 3.94 29.99
CA HIS A 65 18.04 4.21 29.36
C HIS A 65 17.94 4.49 27.86
N LEU A 66 16.91 3.96 27.19
CA LEU A 66 16.68 4.14 25.75
C LEU A 66 15.69 5.27 25.43
N THR A 67 15.08 5.87 26.46
CA THR A 67 14.11 6.94 26.27
C THR A 67 14.82 8.29 26.20
N ASN A 68 14.62 8.98 25.08
CA ASN A 68 15.03 10.36 24.86
C ASN A 68 13.79 11.25 24.79
N PRO A 69 13.91 12.56 25.10
CA PRO A 69 12.83 13.50 24.83
C PRO A 69 12.51 13.48 23.33
N PHE A 70 11.22 13.50 23.02
CA PHE A 70 10.75 13.54 21.64
C PHE A 70 10.79 14.98 21.14
N GLU A 71 11.68 15.23 20.17
CA GLU A 71 11.84 16.52 19.47
C GLU A 71 11.22 16.39 18.08
N GLN A 72 10.16 17.15 17.80
CA GLN A 72 9.39 17.03 16.55
C GLN A 72 10.22 17.44 15.33
N GLU A 73 11.16 18.35 15.54
CA GLU A 73 12.02 18.94 14.51
C GLU A 73 13.00 17.92 13.91
N MET A 74 13.28 16.82 14.61
CA MET A 74 14.18 15.75 14.17
C MET A 74 13.55 14.77 13.18
N TYR A 75 12.24 14.90 12.93
CA TYR A 75 11.50 13.99 12.07
C TYR A 75 10.85 14.78 10.95
N THR A 76 11.13 14.42 9.70
CA THR A 76 10.51 15.01 8.53
C THR A 76 9.61 14.02 7.81
N ASP A 77 8.61 14.54 7.11
CA ASP A 77 7.71 13.74 6.29
C ASP A 77 8.37 13.49 4.93
N GLU A 78 9.03 12.35 4.80
CA GLU A 78 9.71 11.91 3.57
C GLU A 78 8.75 11.86 2.37
N TYR A 79 7.46 11.57 2.59
CA TYR A 79 6.45 11.54 1.52
C TYR A 79 6.14 12.97 1.03
N ALA A 80 5.96 13.91 1.96
CA ALA A 80 5.71 15.31 1.60
C ALA A 80 6.91 15.93 0.85
N GLU A 81 8.13 15.63 1.28
CA GLU A 81 9.36 16.05 0.59
C GLU A 81 9.41 15.46 -0.83
N ALA A 82 9.23 14.15 -0.97
CA ALA A 82 9.22 13.47 -2.27
C ALA A 82 8.10 13.99 -3.19
N LEU A 83 6.92 14.31 -2.65
CA LEU A 83 5.82 14.86 -3.43
C LEU A 83 6.14 16.27 -3.93
N THR A 84 6.77 17.10 -3.10
CA THR A 84 7.18 18.45 -3.47
C THR A 84 8.21 18.41 -4.60
N GLU A 85 9.19 17.52 -4.49
CA GLU A 85 10.18 17.27 -5.55
C GLU A 85 9.52 16.79 -6.85
N LEU A 86 8.54 15.88 -6.78
CA LEU A 86 7.80 15.43 -7.96
C LEU A 86 6.97 16.55 -8.60
N ILE A 87 6.42 17.46 -7.80
CA ILE A 87 5.66 18.62 -8.28
C ILE A 87 6.61 19.60 -8.96
N GLU A 88 7.75 19.92 -8.35
CA GLU A 88 8.77 20.80 -8.93
C GLU A 88 9.27 20.24 -10.26
N ASN A 89 9.66 18.97 -10.30
CA ASN A 89 10.03 18.29 -11.54
C ASN A 89 8.93 18.36 -12.60
N LYS A 90 7.66 18.23 -12.22
CA LYS A 90 6.52 18.35 -13.15
C LYS A 90 6.28 19.78 -13.63
N ILE A 91 6.53 20.79 -12.78
CA ILE A 91 6.44 22.21 -13.13
C ILE A 91 7.60 22.58 -14.06
N GLU A 92 8.82 22.13 -13.76
CA GLU A 92 10.01 22.35 -14.59
C GLU A 92 9.91 21.64 -15.95
N GLN A 93 9.25 20.49 -16.00
CA GLN A 93 9.01 19.72 -17.24
C GLN A 93 7.78 20.18 -18.04
N GLN A 94 7.18 21.35 -17.73
CA GLN A 94 6.05 21.93 -18.47
C GLN A 94 6.38 22.41 -19.90
N GLU A 95 7.17 21.68 -20.68
CA GLU A 95 7.20 21.91 -22.14
C GLU A 95 7.57 20.70 -23.00
N LYS A 96 7.43 19.46 -22.51
CA LYS A 96 7.40 18.30 -23.41
C LYS A 96 6.35 17.26 -23.06
N THR A 97 5.15 17.73 -22.76
CA THR A 97 4.00 17.05 -23.33
C THR A 97 3.80 17.69 -24.70
N GLU A 98 3.95 16.92 -25.77
CA GLU A 98 3.25 17.27 -27.01
C GLU A 98 1.78 17.39 -26.63
N THR A 99 1.32 18.63 -26.44
CA THR A 99 -0.07 18.95 -26.61
C THR A 99 -0.46 18.41 -27.98
N ILE A 100 -1.34 17.42 -28.00
CA ILE A 100 -2.41 17.48 -28.97
C ILE A 100 -3.11 18.80 -28.65
N SER A 101 -2.68 19.88 -29.29
CA SER A 101 -3.39 21.14 -29.27
C SER A 101 -4.76 20.84 -29.86
N PRO A 102 -5.87 21.00 -29.13
CA PRO A 102 -7.06 21.44 -29.83
C PRO A 102 -6.67 22.79 -30.40
N ALA A 103 -6.65 22.86 -31.73
CA ALA A 103 -6.19 24.00 -32.52
C ALA A 103 -6.65 25.34 -31.92
N PRO A 104 -5.86 26.42 -32.10
CA PRO A 104 -6.22 27.75 -31.64
C PRO A 104 -7.37 28.27 -32.49
N ASN A 105 -8.59 27.92 -32.13
CA ASN A 105 -9.77 28.62 -32.63
C ASN A 105 -10.90 28.64 -31.60
N ILE A 106 -10.57 29.09 -30.39
CA ILE A 106 -11.56 29.52 -29.39
C ILE A 106 -11.81 31.03 -29.59
N ILE A 107 -12.07 31.42 -30.83
CA ILE A 107 -12.51 32.77 -31.21
C ILE A 107 -13.42 32.49 -32.41
N ASN A 108 -14.71 32.23 -32.30
CA ASN A 108 -15.68 33.11 -31.68
C ASN A 108 -17.00 32.32 -31.53
N ILE A 109 -17.08 31.45 -30.52
CA ILE A 109 -18.20 30.50 -30.38
C ILE A 109 -19.54 31.26 -30.20
N MET A 110 -19.52 32.41 -29.53
CA MET A 110 -20.71 33.24 -29.39
C MET A 110 -21.16 33.88 -30.70
N GLU A 111 -20.24 34.39 -31.52
CA GLU A 111 -20.57 34.92 -32.84
C GLU A 111 -21.12 33.81 -33.77
N THR A 112 -20.51 32.62 -33.73
CA THR A 112 -20.98 31.48 -34.55
C THR A 112 -22.37 30.99 -34.15
N LEU A 113 -22.72 31.03 -32.86
CA LEU A 113 -24.07 30.67 -32.42
C LEU A 113 -25.11 31.71 -32.82
N GLN A 114 -24.76 33.00 -32.67
CA GLN A 114 -25.65 34.10 -33.00
C GLN A 114 -25.99 34.13 -34.50
N ALA A 115 -24.99 33.91 -35.36
CA ALA A 115 -25.17 33.76 -36.80
C ALA A 115 -26.11 32.58 -37.15
N SER A 116 -26.02 31.46 -36.42
CA SER A 116 -26.89 30.30 -36.67
C SER A 116 -28.34 30.54 -36.23
N ILE A 117 -28.58 31.33 -35.18
CA ILE A 117 -29.94 31.68 -34.72
C ILE A 117 -30.60 32.64 -35.71
N GLU A 118 -29.84 33.58 -36.29
CA GLU A 118 -30.35 34.55 -37.25
C GLU A 118 -30.76 33.89 -38.58
N GLN A 119 -29.95 32.95 -39.07
CA GLN A 119 -30.30 32.12 -40.23
C GLN A 119 -31.56 31.26 -39.98
N ALA A 120 -31.76 30.78 -38.75
CA ALA A 120 -32.96 30.02 -38.38
C ALA A 120 -34.23 30.88 -38.31
N LYS A 121 -34.13 32.17 -37.99
CA LYS A 121 -35.26 33.12 -38.03
C LYS A 121 -35.66 33.45 -39.47
N ILE A 122 -34.69 33.79 -40.32
CA ILE A 122 -34.94 34.12 -41.74
C ILE A 122 -35.57 32.92 -42.47
N LYS A 123 -35.11 31.69 -42.18
CA LYS A 123 -35.70 30.48 -42.76
C LYS A 123 -37.13 30.21 -42.27
N ARG A 124 -37.48 30.63 -41.05
CA ARG A 124 -38.85 30.54 -40.51
C ARG A 124 -39.79 31.60 -41.10
N GLU A 125 -39.27 32.77 -41.44
CA GLU A 125 -40.04 33.85 -42.07
C GLU A 125 -40.33 33.53 -43.55
N ASN A 126 -39.32 33.09 -44.31
CA ASN A 126 -39.49 32.68 -45.71
C ASN A 126 -40.44 31.47 -45.89
N LYS A 127 -40.51 30.58 -44.89
CA LYS A 127 -41.45 29.45 -44.92
C LYS A 127 -42.91 29.90 -44.71
N LYS A 128 -43.13 30.96 -43.93
CA LYS A 128 -44.49 31.52 -43.70
C LYS A 128 -45.01 32.32 -44.89
N GLU A 129 -44.14 32.95 -45.68
CA GLU A 129 -44.53 33.64 -46.91
C GLU A 129 -44.82 32.68 -48.07
N GLN A 130 -44.17 31.50 -48.11
CA GLN A 130 -44.45 30.45 -49.11
C GLN A 130 -45.70 29.62 -48.79
N GLU A 131 -46.17 29.61 -47.54
CA GLU A 131 -47.41 28.93 -47.12
C GLU A 131 -48.64 29.88 -47.17
N ALA A 132 -48.46 31.15 -47.53
CA ALA A 132 -49.52 32.17 -47.64
C ALA A 132 -49.86 32.58 -49.09
N GLN A 133 -49.40 31.80 -50.08
CA GLN A 133 -49.80 31.90 -51.51
C GLN A 133 -50.47 30.61 -51.97
#